data_AF-A0A953N2C0-F1
#
_entry.id   AF-A0A953N2C0-F1
#
_cell.length_a   1.000
_cell.length_b   1.000
_cell.length_c   1.000
_cell.angle_alpha   90.00
_cell.angle_beta   90.00
_cell.angle_gamma   90.00
#
_symmetry.space_group_name_H-M   'P 1'
#
loop_
_entity.id
_entity.type
_entity.pdbx_description
1 polymer ?
#
loop_
_entity_poly.entity_id
_entity_poly.type
_entity_poly.pdbx_seq_one_letter_code
_entity_poly.pdbx_strand_id
1 'polypeptide(L)'
;MLKATLEALIGKSINQICLNNFHDANLNHCAHFVSHAAGLTFDFNCKTFRGGSNVGANIRVHEVFAQCPKVGTIAQAPSDRPYLVFVTKDSNVDVAQKRMQNVPQKHIGIVVDNMVYHYSNSADKVVKWTIAKFLDTFQRVYSGNQALFYGLIPGSDLLLDIDPTGNSITSSAAFALTQRQNEWYAKETNSNGNEFYVGREVNNTSAGYFGIYQRANEYYGKQYNGDDYKDSIDHWAYLLHITGYCESKNHFNLINTYDRAKFTFGFYQLAAHTPKDNLILLFRRFSESANMKKYFPELKMTNGSLHRVNENGSQTDLETVMNTGPNGAPQLQLFMNFLNPIRKRIDPQEILHAARLIHWSEKDRLMRDAQVAIANELLQKKMTQRYHRWYDLDGKSDIICALVADIHHQGRASKARVQDALNSNDVQENLITINANYISRADDLRTIINQLKTAGKIGTKVYKASLNEFV
;
A
#
# COMPACT_ATOMS: atom_id res chain seq x y z
N MET A 1 2.13 -14.94 18.33
CA MET A 1 2.78 -15.61 17.17
C MET A 1 4.29 -15.34 17.07
N LEU A 2 4.77 -14.09 17.07
CA LEU A 2 6.20 -13.77 16.89
C LEU A 2 7.14 -14.52 17.85
N LYS A 3 6.78 -14.62 19.14
CA LYS A 3 7.56 -15.36 20.15
C LYS A 3 7.85 -16.80 19.72
N ALA A 4 6.83 -17.55 19.32
CA ALA A 4 6.97 -18.95 18.92
C ALA A 4 7.88 -19.09 17.68
N THR A 5 7.78 -18.15 16.72
CA THR A 5 8.70 -18.09 15.57
C THR A 5 10.14 -17.86 16.02
N LEU A 6 10.38 -16.93 16.95
CA LEU A 6 11.73 -16.64 17.44
C LEU A 6 12.33 -17.80 18.25
N GLU A 7 11.54 -18.45 19.10
CA GLU A 7 11.96 -19.65 19.84
C GLU A 7 12.38 -20.77 18.88
N ALA A 8 11.62 -21.00 17.80
CA ALA A 8 11.94 -21.99 16.78
C ALA A 8 13.18 -21.66 15.93
N LEU A 9 13.72 -20.45 16.03
CA LEU A 9 14.94 -20.02 15.34
C LEU A 9 16.19 -20.10 16.23
N ILE A 10 16.05 -20.28 17.55
CA ILE A 10 17.19 -20.38 18.46
C ILE A 10 18.11 -21.53 18.05
N GLY A 11 19.42 -21.27 18.07
CA GLY A 11 20.45 -22.23 17.70
C GLY A 11 20.67 -22.38 16.19
N LYS A 12 19.81 -21.80 15.35
CA LYS A 12 19.99 -21.85 13.89
C LYS A 12 21.04 -20.86 13.42
N SER A 13 21.85 -21.27 12.47
CA SER A 13 22.77 -20.42 11.70
C SER A 13 22.03 -19.72 10.55
N ILE A 14 22.63 -18.68 9.99
CA ILE A 14 21.93 -17.85 8.99
C ILE A 14 21.66 -18.59 7.67
N ASN A 15 22.48 -19.59 7.30
CA ASN A 15 22.24 -20.45 6.13
C ASN A 15 20.97 -21.31 6.26
N GLN A 16 20.50 -21.57 7.49
CA GLN A 16 19.25 -22.27 7.76
C GLN A 16 18.02 -21.33 7.73
N ILE A 17 18.26 -20.02 7.61
CA ILE A 17 17.23 -18.97 7.67
C ILE A 17 17.10 -18.27 6.31
N CYS A 18 18.23 -17.95 5.67
CA CYS A 18 18.28 -17.20 4.43
C CYS A 18 18.45 -18.13 3.22
N LEU A 19 17.43 -18.18 2.37
CA LEU A 19 17.44 -18.93 1.12
C LEU A 19 18.06 -18.15 -0.07
N ASN A 20 18.61 -16.95 0.17
CA ASN A 20 19.25 -16.11 -0.86
C ASN A 20 20.78 -16.23 -0.87
N ASN A 21 21.34 -17.26 -0.23
CA ASN A 21 22.78 -17.55 -0.24
C ASN A 21 23.68 -16.42 0.31
N PHE A 22 23.15 -15.57 1.20
CA PHE A 22 23.89 -14.54 1.94
C PHE A 22 24.22 -15.03 3.36
N HIS A 23 25.15 -15.97 3.48
CA HIS A 23 25.46 -16.69 4.72
C HIS A 23 26.97 -16.86 4.99
N ASP A 24 27.79 -15.94 4.48
CA ASP A 24 29.22 -15.92 4.83
C ASP A 24 29.36 -15.51 6.30
N ALA A 25 29.79 -16.44 7.14
CA ALA A 25 29.94 -16.25 8.58
C ALA A 25 30.89 -15.10 8.97
N ASN A 26 31.74 -14.61 8.05
CA ASN A 26 32.58 -13.43 8.27
C ASN A 26 31.82 -12.10 8.15
N LEU A 27 30.58 -12.13 7.65
CA LEU A 27 29.72 -10.96 7.53
C LEU A 27 28.84 -10.81 8.77
N ASN A 28 28.51 -9.55 9.09
CA ASN A 28 27.57 -9.27 10.18
C ASN A 28 26.14 -9.65 9.78
N HIS A 29 25.55 -10.60 10.50
CA HIS A 29 24.21 -11.13 10.20
C HIS A 29 23.12 -10.71 11.19
N CYS A 30 23.40 -9.77 12.09
CA CYS A 30 22.43 -9.31 13.08
C CYS A 30 21.16 -8.70 12.46
N ALA A 31 21.30 -7.71 11.59
CA ALA A 31 20.18 -7.14 10.85
C ALA A 31 19.54 -8.16 9.90
N HIS A 32 20.34 -9.05 9.31
CA HIS A 32 19.88 -10.06 8.39
C HIS A 32 18.90 -11.04 9.04
N PHE A 33 19.26 -11.57 10.21
CA PHE A 33 18.37 -12.41 11.03
C PHE A 33 17.10 -11.67 11.45
N VAL A 34 17.26 -10.48 12.07
CA VAL A 34 16.12 -9.71 12.57
C VAL A 34 15.12 -9.44 11.45
N SER A 35 15.62 -9.10 10.27
CA SER A 35 14.80 -8.79 9.11
C SER A 35 14.08 -10.02 8.55
N HIS A 36 14.70 -11.20 8.56
CA HIS A 36 13.99 -12.44 8.23
C HIS A 36 12.90 -12.77 9.25
N ALA A 37 13.21 -12.66 10.54
CA ALA A 37 12.28 -12.97 11.62
C ALA A 37 11.08 -12.01 11.66
N ALA A 38 11.30 -10.72 11.38
CA ALA A 38 10.27 -9.68 11.38
C ALA A 38 9.68 -9.38 9.98
N GLY A 39 10.17 -10.03 8.92
CA GLY A 39 9.68 -9.83 7.55
C GLY A 39 10.03 -8.46 6.93
N LEU A 40 11.18 -7.88 7.29
CA LEU A 40 11.63 -6.57 6.81
C LEU A 40 12.41 -6.71 5.49
N THR A 41 11.91 -6.09 4.42
CA THR A 41 12.43 -6.30 3.05
C THR A 41 12.62 -5.02 2.24
N PHE A 42 12.82 -3.87 2.89
CA PHE A 42 12.96 -2.56 2.24
C PHE A 42 14.37 -2.33 1.65
N ASP A 43 14.57 -1.26 0.87
CA ASP A 43 15.87 -0.76 0.38
C ASP A 43 16.89 -1.85 -0.05
N PHE A 44 17.97 -2.01 0.74
CA PHE A 44 19.07 -2.93 0.46
C PHE A 44 18.97 -4.23 1.28
N ASN A 45 18.86 -5.36 0.58
CA ASN A 45 18.58 -6.66 1.21
C ASN A 45 19.43 -7.81 0.62
N CYS A 46 19.35 -8.98 1.25
CA CYS A 46 20.15 -10.14 0.85
C CYS A 46 19.84 -10.63 -0.58
N LYS A 47 18.60 -10.44 -1.06
CA LYS A 47 18.20 -10.78 -2.43
C LYS A 47 18.92 -9.90 -3.44
N THR A 48 18.85 -8.58 -3.26
CA THR A 48 19.51 -7.61 -4.14
C THR A 48 21.03 -7.75 -4.13
N PHE A 49 21.61 -8.12 -2.98
CA PHE A 49 23.06 -8.23 -2.86
C PHE A 49 23.65 -9.48 -3.54
N ARG A 50 22.95 -10.61 -3.49
CA ARG A 50 23.45 -11.90 -4.05
C ARG A 50 22.78 -12.32 -5.35
N GLY A 51 21.78 -11.57 -5.82
CA GLY A 51 20.99 -11.95 -7.00
C GLY A 51 20.06 -13.14 -6.74
N GLY A 52 19.56 -13.30 -5.52
CA GLY A 52 18.70 -14.43 -5.15
C GLY A 52 17.28 -14.33 -5.70
N SER A 53 16.53 -15.45 -5.70
CA SER A 53 15.13 -15.51 -6.13
C SER A 53 14.12 -15.48 -4.97
N ASN A 54 14.56 -15.76 -3.75
CA ASN A 54 13.71 -15.84 -2.56
C ASN A 54 13.44 -14.45 -1.95
N VAL A 55 12.47 -14.37 -1.03
CA VAL A 55 12.14 -13.13 -0.31
C VAL A 55 13.40 -12.57 0.38
N GLY A 56 13.79 -11.35 0.00
CA GLY A 56 14.95 -10.67 0.58
C GLY A 56 14.69 -10.21 2.01
N ALA A 57 15.74 -10.03 2.79
CA ALA A 57 15.69 -9.44 4.13
C ALA A 57 16.76 -8.36 4.27
N ASN A 58 16.44 -7.24 4.91
CA ASN A 58 17.40 -6.15 5.14
C ASN A 58 18.66 -6.62 5.87
N ILE A 59 19.82 -6.11 5.45
CA ILE A 59 21.12 -6.54 5.98
C ILE A 59 21.90 -5.43 6.70
N ARG A 60 21.31 -4.22 6.83
CA ARG A 60 21.96 -3.04 7.42
C ARG A 60 21.18 -2.50 8.61
N VAL A 61 21.81 -2.51 9.78
CA VAL A 61 21.20 -2.08 11.07
C VAL A 61 20.67 -0.65 11.04
N HIS A 62 21.46 0.29 10.54
CA HIS A 62 21.13 1.72 10.55
C HIS A 62 19.96 2.06 9.62
N GLU A 63 19.82 1.34 8.50
CA GLU A 63 18.65 1.45 7.62
C GLU A 63 17.40 0.92 8.34
N VAL A 64 17.48 -0.21 9.04
CA VAL A 64 16.37 -0.72 9.84
C VAL A 64 15.95 0.26 10.95
N PHE A 65 16.91 0.90 11.62
CA PHE A 65 16.63 1.92 12.63
C PHE A 65 15.84 3.10 12.05
N ALA A 66 16.27 3.62 10.89
CA ALA A 66 15.60 4.74 10.23
C ALA A 66 14.16 4.42 9.82
N GLN A 67 13.89 3.17 9.46
CA GLN A 67 12.55 2.71 9.08
C GLN A 67 11.63 2.37 10.26
N CYS A 68 12.14 2.34 11.50
CA CYS A 68 11.30 2.12 12.68
C CYS A 68 10.31 3.28 12.83
N PRO A 69 8.99 3.06 12.97
CA PRO A 69 7.99 4.13 13.07
C PRO A 69 8.29 5.11 14.20
N LYS A 70 8.64 4.56 15.37
CA LYS A 70 9.11 5.28 16.54
C LYS A 70 10.43 4.67 17.01
N VAL A 71 11.35 5.53 17.43
CA VAL A 71 12.60 5.15 18.11
C VAL A 71 12.75 5.96 19.39
N GLY A 72 13.58 5.47 20.31
CA GLY A 72 13.90 6.18 21.54
C GLY A 72 14.95 5.45 22.37
N THR A 73 15.18 5.96 23.57
CA THR A 73 16.07 5.30 24.54
C THR A 73 15.38 4.07 25.12
N ILE A 74 16.14 3.04 25.54
CA ILE A 74 15.54 1.80 26.06
C ILE A 74 14.59 2.02 27.25
N ALA A 75 14.79 3.07 28.04
CA ALA A 75 13.91 3.45 29.15
C ALA A 75 12.49 3.84 28.72
N GLN A 76 12.31 4.20 27.44
CA GLN A 76 11.04 4.58 26.83
C GLN A 76 10.42 3.43 26.02
N ALA A 77 11.05 2.25 26.01
CA ALA A 77 10.57 1.11 25.25
C ALA A 77 9.21 0.61 25.78
N PRO A 78 8.31 0.15 24.89
CA PRO A 78 7.01 -0.37 25.32
C PRO A 78 7.17 -1.69 26.07
N SER A 79 6.36 -1.90 27.10
CA SER A 79 6.29 -3.17 27.86
C SER A 79 5.19 -4.11 27.36
N ASP A 80 4.27 -3.63 26.53
CA ASP A 80 3.05 -4.32 26.10
C ASP A 80 3.20 -5.08 24.76
N ARG A 81 4.31 -4.87 24.03
CA ARG A 81 4.50 -5.42 22.69
C ARG A 81 5.96 -5.67 22.33
N PRO A 82 6.24 -6.53 21.34
CA PRO A 82 7.57 -6.70 20.78
C PRO A 82 8.15 -5.41 20.17
N TYR A 83 9.47 -5.24 20.28
CA TYR A 83 10.19 -4.13 19.67
C TYR A 83 11.60 -4.55 19.22
N LEU A 84 12.26 -3.74 18.41
CA LEU A 84 13.66 -3.90 18.05
C LEU A 84 14.54 -3.20 19.09
N VAL A 85 15.58 -3.87 19.55
CA VAL A 85 16.64 -3.25 20.37
C VAL A 85 17.88 -3.07 19.52
N PHE A 86 18.52 -1.90 19.66
CA PHE A 86 19.75 -1.54 18.99
C PHE A 86 20.79 -1.17 20.03
N VAL A 87 22.06 -1.46 19.72
CA VAL A 87 23.20 -1.07 20.55
C VAL A 87 24.32 -0.53 19.70
N THR A 88 24.83 0.63 20.09
CA THR A 88 26.00 1.31 19.54
C THR A 88 26.42 2.44 20.50
N LYS A 89 27.48 3.20 20.17
CA LYS A 89 27.85 4.39 20.96
C LYS A 89 26.70 5.39 20.97
N ASP A 90 26.45 6.01 22.11
CA ASP A 90 25.37 7.01 22.26
C ASP A 90 25.46 8.14 21.22
N SER A 91 26.69 8.64 20.98
CA SER A 91 26.99 9.68 19.98
C SER A 91 26.67 9.29 18.53
N ASN A 92 26.39 8.02 18.24
CA ASN A 92 26.06 7.55 16.90
C ASN A 92 24.56 7.64 16.59
N VAL A 93 23.72 7.99 17.56
CA VAL A 93 22.27 7.98 17.40
C VAL A 93 21.69 9.38 17.62
N ASP A 94 20.87 9.80 16.68
CA ASP A 94 20.02 10.96 16.78
C ASP A 94 18.57 10.47 16.76
N VAL A 95 17.99 10.32 17.95
CA VAL A 95 16.62 9.83 18.14
C VAL A 95 15.61 10.76 17.50
N ALA A 96 15.81 12.08 17.61
CA ALA A 96 14.90 13.08 17.08
C ALA A 96 14.83 13.02 15.55
N GLN A 97 15.96 12.78 14.89
CA GLN A 97 16.04 12.63 13.43
C GLN A 97 15.92 11.18 12.96
N LYS A 98 15.63 10.23 13.87
CA LYS A 98 15.58 8.78 13.58
C LYS A 98 16.82 8.27 12.83
N ARG A 99 17.99 8.82 13.15
CA ARG A 99 19.23 8.55 12.41
C ARG A 99 20.20 7.77 13.28
N MET A 100 20.78 6.72 12.72
CA MET A 100 21.90 5.99 13.28
C MET A 100 23.07 6.03 12.31
N GLN A 101 24.27 6.34 12.79
CA GLN A 101 25.45 6.39 11.93
C GLN A 101 25.79 5.02 11.34
N ASN A 102 26.27 5.00 10.10
CA ASN A 102 26.74 3.77 9.48
C ASN A 102 28.16 3.40 9.96
N VAL A 103 28.27 2.86 11.18
CA VAL A 103 29.54 2.40 11.77
C VAL A 103 29.63 0.87 11.89
N PRO A 104 30.83 0.24 11.91
CA PRO A 104 30.93 -1.21 12.09
C PRO A 104 30.40 -1.70 13.46
N GLN A 105 30.61 -0.91 14.52
CA GLN A 105 30.21 -1.25 15.90
C GLN A 105 28.75 -0.89 16.16
N LYS A 106 27.84 -1.72 15.64
CA LYS A 106 26.40 -1.64 15.91
C LYS A 106 25.76 -3.02 15.82
N HIS A 107 24.78 -3.27 16.68
CA HIS A 107 24.06 -4.55 16.70
C HIS A 107 22.57 -4.34 16.91
N ILE A 108 21.77 -5.34 16.55
CA ILE A 108 20.30 -5.32 16.63
C ILE A 108 19.77 -6.68 17.10
N GLY A 109 18.65 -6.65 17.83
CA GLY A 109 17.86 -7.83 18.21
C GLY A 109 16.37 -7.50 18.28
N ILE A 110 15.55 -8.52 18.51
CA ILE A 110 14.10 -8.40 18.75
C ILE A 110 13.85 -8.69 20.23
N VAL A 111 13.14 -7.80 20.92
CA VAL A 111 12.72 -8.00 22.30
C VAL A 111 11.30 -8.53 22.36
N VAL A 112 11.12 -9.65 23.06
CA VAL A 112 9.81 -10.20 23.44
C VAL A 112 9.91 -10.70 24.87
N ASP A 113 8.95 -10.34 25.72
CA ASP A 113 8.90 -10.72 27.14
C ASP A 113 10.23 -10.48 27.87
N ASN A 114 10.82 -9.29 27.68
CA ASN A 114 12.09 -8.85 28.26
C ASN A 114 13.34 -9.68 27.84
N MET A 115 13.22 -10.47 26.77
CA MET A 115 14.32 -11.27 26.21
C MET A 115 14.70 -10.79 24.81
N VAL A 116 16.00 -10.64 24.56
CA VAL A 116 16.58 -10.23 23.29
C VAL A 116 16.94 -11.47 22.45
N TYR A 117 16.25 -11.64 21.33
CA TYR A 117 16.59 -12.62 20.30
C TYR A 117 17.45 -11.93 19.25
N HIS A 118 18.68 -12.40 19.05
CA HIS A 118 19.58 -11.82 18.04
C HIS A 118 20.51 -12.88 17.44
N TYR A 119 21.09 -12.57 16.29
CA TYR A 119 22.20 -13.35 15.75
C TYR A 119 23.48 -13.00 16.51
N SER A 120 24.19 -14.00 17.01
CA SER A 120 25.54 -13.84 17.54
C SER A 120 26.53 -14.22 16.44
N ASN A 121 27.26 -13.25 15.89
CA ASN A 121 28.26 -13.53 14.85
C ASN A 121 29.38 -14.44 15.37
N SER A 122 29.80 -14.27 16.64
CA SER A 122 30.86 -15.10 17.23
C SER A 122 30.43 -16.54 17.51
N ALA A 123 29.15 -16.78 17.75
CA ALA A 123 28.62 -18.13 17.95
C ALA A 123 27.97 -18.71 16.69
N ASP A 124 27.97 -17.95 15.59
CA ASP A 124 27.33 -18.22 14.30
C ASP A 124 25.90 -18.78 14.41
N LYS A 125 25.10 -18.22 15.32
CA LYS A 125 23.73 -18.68 15.55
C LYS A 125 22.84 -17.65 16.22
N VAL A 126 21.53 -17.88 16.12
CA VAL A 126 20.52 -17.15 16.89
C VAL A 126 20.62 -17.55 18.37
N VAL A 127 20.69 -16.54 19.23
CA VAL A 127 20.73 -16.69 20.69
C VAL A 127 19.66 -15.82 21.33
N LYS A 128 19.34 -16.14 22.59
CA LYS A 128 18.36 -15.44 23.42
C LYS A 128 19.01 -15.00 24.72
N TRP A 129 19.11 -13.69 24.95
CA TRP A 129 19.73 -13.09 26.14
C TRP A 129 18.77 -12.17 26.89
N THR A 130 19.09 -11.83 28.14
CA THR A 130 18.43 -10.71 28.83
C THR A 130 18.93 -9.39 28.25
N ILE A 131 18.16 -8.32 28.40
CA ILE A 131 18.56 -6.96 27.97
C ILE A 131 19.88 -6.54 28.63
N ALA A 132 20.06 -6.81 29.92
CA ALA A 132 21.29 -6.51 30.65
C ALA A 132 22.50 -7.24 30.06
N LYS A 133 22.39 -8.55 29.85
CA LYS A 133 23.47 -9.35 29.24
C LYS A 133 23.83 -8.85 27.84
N PHE A 134 22.82 -8.44 27.07
CA PHE A 134 23.03 -7.86 25.75
C PHE A 134 23.86 -6.58 25.82
N LEU A 135 23.49 -5.61 26.66
CA LEU A 135 24.26 -4.39 26.85
C LEU A 135 25.68 -4.68 27.37
N ASP A 136 25.81 -5.46 28.46
CA ASP A 136 27.11 -5.76 29.09
C ASP A 136 28.10 -6.38 28.12
N THR A 137 27.60 -7.25 27.23
CA THR A 137 28.42 -7.88 26.21
C THR A 137 28.94 -6.85 25.21
N PHE A 138 28.06 -6.03 24.63
CA PHE A 138 28.50 -5.03 23.65
C PHE A 138 29.30 -3.89 24.27
N GLN A 139 29.07 -3.56 25.54
CA GLN A 139 29.89 -2.62 26.30
C GLN A 139 31.35 -3.08 26.45
N ARG A 140 31.58 -4.40 26.51
CA ARG A 140 32.92 -4.99 26.60
C ARG A 140 33.61 -5.11 25.24
N VAL A 141 32.84 -5.40 24.19
CA VAL A 141 33.37 -5.77 22.87
C VAL A 141 33.49 -4.55 21.94
N TYR A 142 32.68 -3.51 22.13
CA TYR A 142 32.74 -2.28 21.35
C TYR A 142 33.53 -1.19 22.09
N SER A 143 34.15 -0.30 21.32
CA SER A 143 34.87 0.84 21.87
C SER A 143 33.87 1.89 22.35
N GLY A 144 34.20 2.63 23.42
CA GLY A 144 33.40 3.74 23.95
C GLY A 144 32.14 3.33 24.73
N ASN A 145 31.39 4.34 25.20
CA ASN A 145 30.19 4.12 25.99
C ASN A 145 29.01 3.72 25.10
N GLN A 146 28.55 2.48 25.22
CA GLN A 146 27.43 1.97 24.47
C GLN A 146 26.12 2.33 25.15
N ALA A 147 25.09 2.56 24.35
CA ALA A 147 23.73 2.77 24.83
C ALA A 147 22.76 1.85 24.10
N LEU A 148 21.64 1.55 24.76
CA LEU A 148 20.53 0.83 24.15
C LEU A 148 19.46 1.80 23.66
N PHE A 149 19.02 1.55 22.43
CA PHE A 149 17.90 2.24 21.81
C PHE A 149 16.84 1.22 21.44
N TYR A 150 15.58 1.64 21.45
CA TYR A 150 14.50 0.83 20.92
C TYR A 150 13.98 1.43 19.61
N GLY A 151 13.39 0.57 18.79
CA GLY A 151 12.55 0.96 17.67
C GLY A 151 11.34 0.05 17.59
N LEU A 152 10.16 0.60 17.34
CA LEU A 152 9.01 -0.23 17.02
C LEU A 152 9.30 -0.99 15.72
N ILE A 153 8.95 -2.28 15.69
CA ILE A 153 9.13 -3.09 14.47
C ILE A 153 8.34 -2.40 13.36
N PRO A 154 8.94 -2.08 12.20
CA PRO A 154 8.21 -1.45 11.11
C PRO A 154 6.89 -2.15 10.78
N GLY A 155 5.78 -1.42 10.89
CA GLY A 155 4.42 -1.90 10.65
C GLY A 155 3.72 -2.57 11.84
N SER A 156 4.40 -2.84 12.96
CA SER A 156 3.79 -3.48 14.14
C SER A 156 2.79 -2.59 14.89
N ASP A 157 2.96 -1.28 14.79
CA ASP A 157 2.09 -0.25 15.32
C ASP A 157 0.94 0.13 14.39
N LEU A 158 0.76 -0.60 13.28
CA LEU A 158 -0.35 -0.43 12.35
C LEU A 158 -1.42 -1.50 12.52
N LEU A 159 -1.12 -2.58 13.26
CA LEU A 159 -2.05 -3.67 13.51
C LEU A 159 -3.15 -3.22 14.46
N LEU A 160 -4.39 -3.51 14.08
CA LEU A 160 -5.58 -3.31 14.90
C LEU A 160 -5.91 -4.61 15.63
N ASP A 161 -6.40 -4.48 16.86
CA ASP A 161 -7.08 -5.59 17.53
C ASP A 161 -8.52 -5.63 17.00
N ILE A 162 -8.84 -6.68 16.24
CA ILE A 162 -10.11 -6.77 15.51
C ILE A 162 -10.93 -7.90 16.08
N ASP A 163 -12.09 -7.54 16.60
CA ASP A 163 -13.17 -8.47 16.87
C ASP A 163 -13.97 -8.71 15.58
N PRO A 164 -13.86 -9.88 14.94
CA PRO A 164 -14.58 -10.17 13.70
C PRO A 164 -16.10 -10.27 13.91
N THR A 165 -16.58 -10.35 15.15
CA THR A 165 -18.02 -10.31 15.44
C THR A 165 -18.57 -8.88 15.48
N GLY A 166 -17.71 -7.87 15.58
CA GLY A 166 -18.09 -6.47 15.71
C GLY A 166 -18.79 -6.11 17.02
N ASN A 167 -18.81 -7.01 18.00
CA ASN A 167 -19.52 -6.83 19.27
C ASN A 167 -18.74 -5.97 20.27
N SER A 168 -17.41 -5.98 20.20
CA SER A 168 -16.56 -5.20 21.09
C SER A 168 -16.42 -3.73 20.67
N ILE A 169 -16.89 -3.35 19.48
CA ILE A 169 -16.75 -2.00 18.92
C ILE A 169 -17.98 -1.16 19.25
N THR A 170 -17.79 -0.12 20.06
CA THR A 170 -18.82 0.86 20.43
C THR A 170 -19.01 1.99 19.41
N SER A 171 -18.24 2.01 18.32
CA SER A 171 -18.39 2.99 17.25
C SER A 171 -19.68 2.77 16.44
N SER A 172 -20.16 3.82 15.80
CA SER A 172 -21.42 3.76 15.05
C SER A 172 -21.33 2.98 13.73
N ALA A 173 -20.14 2.59 13.26
CA ALA A 173 -19.93 1.68 12.13
C ALA A 173 -19.04 0.49 12.55
N ALA A 174 -19.61 -0.40 13.35
CA ALA A 174 -19.02 -1.70 13.67
C ALA A 174 -19.51 -2.75 12.67
N PHE A 175 -18.62 -3.67 12.27
CA PHE A 175 -18.91 -4.69 11.25
C PHE A 175 -18.64 -6.09 11.78
N ALA A 176 -19.62 -6.98 11.63
CA ALA A 176 -19.41 -8.42 11.72
C ALA A 176 -18.89 -8.92 10.37
N LEU A 177 -17.81 -9.71 10.40
CA LEU A 177 -17.15 -10.28 9.24
C LEU A 177 -17.42 -11.78 9.19
N THR A 178 -17.99 -12.25 8.08
CA THR A 178 -18.33 -13.66 7.88
C THR A 178 -17.55 -14.21 6.69
N GLN A 179 -16.82 -15.31 6.90
CA GLN A 179 -16.21 -16.07 5.82
C GLN A 179 -17.11 -17.26 5.45
N ARG A 180 -17.38 -17.43 4.16
CA ARG A 180 -18.05 -18.61 3.59
C ARG A 180 -17.18 -19.16 2.48
N GLN A 181 -16.59 -20.34 2.69
CA GLN A 181 -15.58 -20.89 1.79
C GLN A 181 -14.43 -19.88 1.56
N ASN A 182 -14.25 -19.40 0.33
CA ASN A 182 -13.26 -18.39 -0.03
C ASN A 182 -13.87 -17.00 -0.26
N GLU A 183 -15.08 -16.74 0.24
CA GLU A 183 -15.79 -15.47 0.09
C GLU A 183 -15.97 -14.80 1.45
N TRP A 184 -15.83 -13.48 1.45
CA TRP A 184 -15.98 -12.63 2.62
C TRP A 184 -17.20 -11.75 2.47
N TYR A 185 -17.94 -11.66 3.57
CA TYR A 185 -19.14 -10.86 3.73
C TYR A 185 -19.01 -10.00 4.97
N ALA A 186 -19.71 -8.87 4.99
CA ALA A 186 -19.76 -7.99 6.15
C ALA A 186 -21.20 -7.52 6.43
N LYS A 187 -21.49 -7.24 7.69
CA LYS A 187 -22.78 -6.69 8.15
C LYS A 187 -22.53 -5.66 9.23
N GLU A 188 -23.13 -4.47 9.09
CA GLU A 188 -23.08 -3.45 10.15
C GLU A 188 -23.86 -3.97 11.38
N THR A 189 -23.24 -4.04 12.56
CA THR A 189 -23.82 -4.69 13.76
C THR A 189 -24.81 -3.80 14.49
N ASN A 190 -24.60 -2.48 14.44
CA ASN A 190 -25.42 -1.48 15.12
C ASN A 190 -26.60 -0.98 14.27
N SER A 191 -26.90 -1.65 13.16
CA SER A 191 -28.04 -1.34 12.31
C SER A 191 -28.74 -2.61 11.85
N ASN A 192 -30.00 -2.49 11.41
CA ASN A 192 -30.71 -3.56 10.70
C ASN A 192 -30.20 -3.73 9.27
N GLY A 193 -28.92 -3.41 9.02
CA GLY A 193 -28.29 -3.48 7.71
C GLY A 193 -28.27 -4.91 7.19
N ASN A 194 -28.46 -5.05 5.89
CA ASN A 194 -28.26 -6.33 5.21
C ASN A 194 -26.77 -6.65 5.16
N GLU A 195 -26.46 -7.94 5.20
CA GLU A 195 -25.12 -8.42 4.86
C GLU A 195 -24.80 -8.09 3.40
N PHE A 196 -23.55 -7.73 3.13
CA PHE A 196 -23.05 -7.42 1.79
C PHE A 196 -21.75 -8.14 1.50
N TYR A 197 -21.51 -8.40 0.21
CA TYR A 197 -20.32 -9.08 -0.28
C TYR A 197 -19.10 -8.14 -0.27
N VAL A 198 -17.99 -8.59 0.33
CA VAL A 198 -16.74 -7.82 0.39
C VAL A 198 -15.80 -8.22 -0.73
N GLY A 199 -15.64 -9.53 -0.95
CA GLY A 199 -14.75 -10.07 -1.98
C GLY A 199 -14.40 -11.52 -1.74
N ARG A 200 -13.71 -12.11 -2.70
CA ARG A 200 -13.22 -13.48 -2.68
C ARG A 200 -11.71 -13.51 -2.54
N GLU A 201 -11.22 -14.47 -1.78
CA GLU A 201 -9.80 -14.72 -1.63
C GLU A 201 -9.13 -15.13 -2.95
N VAL A 202 -7.98 -14.54 -3.23
CA VAL A 202 -7.08 -14.87 -4.32
C VAL A 202 -5.76 -15.30 -3.73
N ASN A 203 -5.27 -16.42 -4.23
CA ASN A 203 -3.91 -16.85 -4.01
C ASN A 203 -3.17 -16.88 -5.36
N ASN A 204 -2.43 -15.82 -5.65
CA ASN A 204 -1.53 -15.78 -6.79
C ASN A 204 -0.15 -16.27 -6.33
N THR A 205 0.00 -17.59 -6.24
CA THR A 205 1.23 -18.26 -5.79
C THR A 205 2.45 -17.85 -6.61
N SER A 206 2.30 -17.68 -7.93
CA SER A 206 3.37 -17.29 -8.85
C SER A 206 3.91 -15.87 -8.58
N ALA A 207 3.02 -14.94 -8.22
CA ALA A 207 3.42 -13.57 -7.88
C ALA A 207 3.67 -13.38 -6.36
N GLY A 208 3.35 -14.39 -5.54
CA GLY A 208 3.45 -14.34 -4.09
C GLY A 208 2.47 -13.36 -3.44
N TYR A 209 1.33 -13.09 -4.09
CA TYR A 209 0.31 -12.17 -3.59
C TYR A 209 -0.95 -12.90 -3.14
N PHE A 210 -1.39 -12.58 -1.93
CA PHE A 210 -2.64 -13.01 -1.34
C PHE A 210 -3.46 -11.76 -1.02
N GLY A 211 -4.77 -11.83 -1.26
CA GLY A 211 -5.70 -10.75 -0.97
C GLY A 211 -7.11 -11.11 -1.42
N ILE A 212 -7.98 -10.13 -1.53
CA ILE A 212 -9.35 -10.26 -1.99
C ILE A 212 -9.60 -9.45 -3.25
N TYR A 213 -10.59 -9.91 -4.03
CA TYR A 213 -11.11 -9.20 -5.20
C TYR A 213 -12.57 -9.53 -5.43
N GLN A 214 -13.24 -8.73 -6.24
CA GLN A 214 -14.58 -9.01 -6.75
C GLN A 214 -14.48 -9.34 -8.24
N ARG A 215 -15.21 -10.37 -8.70
CA ARG A 215 -15.31 -10.68 -10.13
C ARG A 215 -16.38 -9.81 -10.78
N ALA A 216 -16.28 -9.58 -12.09
CA ALA A 216 -17.24 -8.76 -12.82
C ALA A 216 -18.71 -9.23 -12.69
N ASN A 217 -18.94 -10.54 -12.57
CA ASN A 217 -20.29 -11.11 -12.35
C ASN A 217 -20.77 -11.03 -10.90
N GLU A 218 -19.94 -10.55 -9.98
CA GLU A 218 -20.23 -10.35 -8.55
C GLU A 218 -20.35 -8.86 -8.18
N TYR A 219 -20.19 -7.96 -9.16
CA TYR A 219 -20.30 -6.51 -8.93
C TYR A 219 -21.74 -6.12 -8.57
N TYR A 220 -21.86 -5.13 -7.68
CA TYR A 220 -23.14 -4.61 -7.20
C TYR A 220 -22.98 -3.16 -6.71
N GLY A 221 -24.09 -2.49 -6.43
CA GLY A 221 -24.10 -1.14 -5.84
C GLY A 221 -24.10 -0.02 -6.88
N LYS A 222 -23.82 1.20 -6.42
CA LYS A 222 -23.87 2.39 -7.29
C LYS A 222 -22.76 2.40 -8.34
N GLN A 223 -23.13 2.81 -9.56
CA GLN A 223 -22.22 3.00 -10.67
C GLN A 223 -22.02 4.49 -10.98
N TYR A 224 -20.83 4.85 -11.42
CA TYR A 224 -20.52 6.15 -12.00
C TYR A 224 -21.19 6.27 -13.37
N ASN A 225 -21.89 7.39 -13.58
CA ASN A 225 -22.40 7.78 -14.88
C ASN A 225 -21.91 9.20 -15.19
N GLY A 226 -21.24 9.35 -16.33
CA GLY A 226 -20.71 10.65 -16.78
C GLY A 226 -21.77 11.75 -16.89
N ASP A 227 -23.03 11.41 -17.21
CA ASP A 227 -24.10 12.41 -17.28
C ASP A 227 -24.40 13.05 -15.91
N ASP A 228 -24.26 12.30 -14.82
CA ASP A 228 -24.51 12.79 -13.45
C ASP A 228 -23.47 13.82 -12.99
N TYR A 229 -22.30 13.84 -13.63
CA TYR A 229 -21.15 14.67 -13.23
C TYR A 229 -20.74 15.68 -14.29
N LYS A 230 -21.37 15.70 -15.48
CA LYS A 230 -21.03 16.64 -16.54
C LYS A 230 -21.06 18.08 -16.06
N ASP A 231 -22.06 18.48 -15.27
CA ASP A 231 -22.13 19.88 -14.80
C ASP A 231 -21.00 20.25 -13.82
N SER A 232 -20.42 19.26 -13.14
CA SER A 232 -19.39 19.47 -12.12
C SER A 232 -17.95 19.43 -12.66
N ILE A 233 -17.70 18.63 -13.70
CA ILE A 233 -16.34 18.40 -14.24
C ILE A 233 -16.29 18.49 -15.78
N ASP A 234 -17.35 19.03 -16.39
CA ASP A 234 -17.56 19.15 -17.83
C ASP A 234 -17.24 17.85 -18.61
N HIS A 235 -16.54 17.96 -19.74
CA HIS A 235 -16.34 16.87 -20.69
C HIS A 235 -15.46 15.76 -20.15
N TRP A 236 -14.66 16.06 -19.12
CA TRP A 236 -13.85 15.08 -18.42
C TRP A 236 -14.69 13.94 -17.84
N ALA A 237 -15.97 14.20 -17.55
CA ALA A 237 -16.88 13.18 -17.06
C ALA A 237 -16.95 11.96 -18.00
N TYR A 238 -16.91 12.16 -19.31
CA TYR A 238 -17.00 11.07 -20.29
C TYR A 238 -15.66 10.36 -20.50
N LEU A 239 -14.53 11.05 -20.36
CA LEU A 239 -13.22 10.40 -20.35
C LEU A 239 -13.08 9.47 -19.13
N LEU A 240 -13.50 9.94 -17.95
CA LEU A 240 -13.54 9.10 -16.75
C LEU A 240 -14.49 7.91 -16.91
N HIS A 241 -15.63 8.09 -17.59
CA HIS A 241 -16.59 7.02 -17.84
C HIS A 241 -15.93 5.86 -18.60
N ILE A 242 -15.14 6.17 -19.63
CA ILE A 242 -14.47 5.15 -20.46
C ILE A 242 -13.49 4.34 -19.61
N THR A 243 -12.54 5.00 -18.93
CA THR A 243 -11.54 4.29 -18.12
C THR A 243 -12.18 3.58 -16.92
N GLY A 244 -13.13 4.22 -16.23
CA GLY A 244 -13.86 3.61 -15.11
C GLY A 244 -14.65 2.38 -15.52
N TYR A 245 -15.24 2.37 -16.72
CA TYR A 245 -15.94 1.20 -17.25
C TYR A 245 -14.98 0.01 -17.45
N CYS A 246 -13.78 0.28 -17.96
CA CYS A 246 -12.75 -0.73 -18.15
C CYS A 246 -12.11 -1.22 -16.84
N GLU A 247 -12.04 -0.38 -15.81
CA GLU A 247 -11.50 -0.76 -14.49
C GLU A 247 -12.51 -1.54 -13.63
N SER A 248 -13.76 -1.09 -13.59
CA SER A 248 -14.71 -1.48 -12.55
C SER A 248 -16.15 -1.67 -13.04
N LYS A 249 -16.38 -1.57 -14.35
CA LYS A 249 -17.74 -1.35 -14.89
C LYS A 249 -18.41 -0.16 -14.18
N ASN A 250 -17.61 0.85 -13.84
CA ASN A 250 -17.99 2.05 -13.11
C ASN A 250 -18.49 1.86 -11.67
N HIS A 251 -18.37 0.70 -11.03
CA HIS A 251 -18.86 0.52 -9.66
C HIS A 251 -17.99 1.26 -8.63
N PHE A 252 -18.62 2.07 -7.78
CA PHE A 252 -17.95 2.91 -6.77
C PHE A 252 -17.40 2.15 -5.56
N ASN A 253 -17.75 0.88 -5.40
CA ASN A 253 -17.45 0.08 -4.22
C ASN A 253 -16.48 -1.07 -4.52
N LEU A 254 -15.76 -1.06 -5.64
CA LEU A 254 -14.84 -2.16 -5.93
C LEU A 254 -13.55 -2.09 -5.14
N ILE A 255 -13.11 -3.27 -4.69
CA ILE A 255 -11.85 -3.48 -3.99
C ILE A 255 -11.00 -4.51 -4.73
N ASN A 256 -9.69 -4.27 -4.76
CA ASN A 256 -8.69 -5.29 -5.03
C ASN A 256 -7.51 -5.10 -4.07
N THR A 257 -7.04 -6.18 -3.45
CA THR A 257 -5.93 -6.13 -2.49
C THR A 257 -4.81 -7.14 -2.81
N TYR A 258 -4.93 -7.90 -3.91
CA TYR A 258 -4.02 -9.00 -4.25
C TYR A 258 -2.90 -8.61 -5.23
N ASP A 259 -2.55 -7.31 -5.29
CA ASP A 259 -1.53 -6.80 -6.20
C ASP A 259 -0.42 -5.99 -5.51
N ARG A 260 0.46 -5.39 -6.32
CA ARG A 260 1.59 -4.58 -5.85
C ARG A 260 1.18 -3.35 -5.05
N ALA A 261 -0.01 -2.81 -5.27
CA ALA A 261 -0.54 -1.67 -4.54
C ALA A 261 -1.05 -2.06 -3.15
N LYS A 262 -1.22 -3.36 -2.85
CA LYS A 262 -1.78 -3.91 -1.61
C LYS A 262 -3.28 -3.64 -1.43
N PHE A 263 -3.76 -2.56 -2.05
CA PHE A 263 -5.10 -2.05 -1.93
C PHE A 263 -5.36 -1.05 -3.06
N THR A 264 -6.38 -1.30 -3.87
CA THR A 264 -7.00 -0.37 -4.81
C THR A 264 -8.49 -0.29 -4.52
N PHE A 265 -9.07 0.89 -4.71
CA PHE A 265 -10.47 1.13 -4.35
C PHE A 265 -11.19 2.05 -5.33
N GLY A 266 -12.47 1.76 -5.54
CA GLY A 266 -13.43 2.63 -6.21
C GLY A 266 -13.49 2.42 -7.71
N PHE A 267 -14.35 3.20 -8.36
CA PHE A 267 -14.64 3.03 -9.79
C PHE A 267 -13.41 3.27 -10.69
N TYR A 268 -12.46 4.06 -10.21
CA TYR A 268 -11.22 4.42 -10.89
C TYR A 268 -10.00 3.70 -10.31
N GLN A 269 -10.20 2.69 -9.44
CA GLN A 269 -9.17 1.85 -8.84
C GLN A 269 -7.99 2.64 -8.24
N LEU A 270 -8.31 3.61 -7.37
CA LEU A 270 -7.31 4.45 -6.71
C LEU A 270 -6.37 3.58 -5.85
N ALA A 271 -5.08 3.58 -6.18
CA ALA A 271 -4.07 2.76 -5.52
C ALA A 271 -3.52 3.36 -4.23
N ALA A 272 -3.23 2.52 -3.22
CA ALA A 272 -2.67 2.96 -1.94
C ALA A 272 -1.18 3.34 -1.99
N HIS A 273 -0.41 2.76 -2.91
CA HIS A 273 1.05 2.84 -2.86
C HIS A 273 1.64 4.17 -3.32
N THR A 274 0.88 5.07 -3.96
CA THR A 274 1.43 6.25 -4.63
C THR A 274 1.42 7.50 -3.74
N PRO A 275 2.57 8.12 -3.45
CA PRO A 275 2.62 9.37 -2.69
C PRO A 275 1.93 10.53 -3.40
N LYS A 276 1.11 11.31 -2.68
CA LYS A 276 0.44 12.52 -3.18
C LYS A 276 -0.41 12.27 -4.45
N ASP A 277 -0.88 11.04 -4.63
CA ASP A 277 -1.65 10.59 -5.79
C ASP A 277 -2.59 9.45 -5.34
N ASN A 278 -3.71 9.27 -6.05
CA ASN A 278 -4.70 8.21 -5.81
C ASN A 278 -5.28 8.16 -4.38
N LEU A 279 -5.31 6.96 -3.76
CA LEU A 279 -6.19 6.65 -2.62
C LEU A 279 -5.90 7.49 -1.38
N ILE A 280 -4.64 7.86 -1.15
CA ILE A 280 -4.27 8.71 -0.01
C ILE A 280 -4.99 10.06 -0.07
N LEU A 281 -5.24 10.61 -1.26
CA LEU A 281 -5.96 11.88 -1.43
C LEU A 281 -7.42 11.77 -0.97
N LEU A 282 -8.03 10.60 -1.14
CA LEU A 282 -9.41 10.34 -0.68
C LEU A 282 -9.47 10.34 0.84
N PHE A 283 -8.53 9.65 1.49
CA PHE A 283 -8.43 9.64 2.94
C PHE A 283 -8.13 11.04 3.50
N ARG A 284 -7.22 11.79 2.88
CA ARG A 284 -6.93 13.18 3.27
C ARG A 284 -8.17 14.06 3.16
N ARG A 285 -8.95 13.95 2.08
CA ARG A 285 -10.15 14.77 1.84
C ARG A 285 -11.20 14.60 2.95
N PHE A 286 -11.32 13.40 3.51
CA PHE A 286 -12.29 13.14 4.58
C PHE A 286 -11.71 13.10 5.98
N SER A 287 -10.40 13.21 6.13
CA SER A 287 -9.68 12.96 7.38
C SER A 287 -10.21 13.69 8.62
N GLU A 288 -10.89 14.83 8.46
CA GLU A 288 -11.50 15.61 9.55
C GLU A 288 -13.04 15.48 9.63
N SER A 289 -13.67 14.81 8.67
CA SER A 289 -15.12 14.62 8.62
C SER A 289 -15.63 13.70 9.73
N ALA A 290 -16.89 13.91 10.14
CA ALA A 290 -17.56 13.02 11.09
C ALA A 290 -17.64 11.57 10.56
N ASN A 291 -17.83 11.40 9.24
CA ASN A 291 -17.88 10.07 8.62
C ASN A 291 -16.53 9.36 8.66
N MET A 292 -15.40 10.05 8.48
CA MET A 292 -14.09 9.43 8.67
C MET A 292 -13.93 8.92 10.11
N LYS A 293 -14.31 9.71 11.12
CA LYS A 293 -14.24 9.26 12.52
C LYS A 293 -15.17 8.06 12.79
N LYS A 294 -16.28 7.95 12.06
CA LYS A 294 -17.18 6.79 12.12
C LYS A 294 -16.51 5.53 11.55
N TYR A 295 -15.95 5.61 10.35
CA TYR A 295 -15.41 4.44 9.65
C TYR A 295 -13.96 4.10 10.02
N PHE A 296 -13.13 5.08 10.32
CA PHE A 296 -11.70 4.94 10.62
C PHE A 296 -11.34 5.81 11.84
N PRO A 297 -11.85 5.49 13.04
CA PRO A 297 -11.60 6.26 14.26
C PRO A 297 -10.11 6.38 14.61
N GLU A 298 -9.29 5.45 14.14
CA GLU A 298 -7.83 5.41 14.33
C GLU A 298 -7.06 6.34 13.39
N LEU A 299 -7.72 7.08 12.47
CA LEU A 299 -7.05 7.98 11.55
C LEU A 299 -7.25 9.45 11.92
N LYS A 300 -6.18 10.24 11.80
CA LYS A 300 -6.20 11.68 12.09
C LYS A 300 -5.19 12.44 11.23
N MET A 301 -5.51 13.67 10.85
CA MET A 301 -4.47 14.60 10.36
C MET A 301 -3.64 15.15 11.50
N THR A 302 -2.32 15.01 11.39
CA THR A 302 -1.35 15.65 12.27
C THR A 302 -0.31 16.33 11.39
N ASN A 303 -0.06 17.62 11.60
CA ASN A 303 0.96 18.40 10.89
C ASN A 303 0.86 18.30 9.35
N GLY A 304 -0.35 18.20 8.80
CA GLY A 304 -0.58 18.15 7.35
C GLY A 304 -0.40 16.77 6.69
N SER A 305 -0.17 15.70 7.47
CA SER A 305 -0.13 14.31 7.00
C SER A 305 -1.14 13.42 7.73
N LEU A 306 -1.65 12.41 7.04
CA LEU A 306 -2.51 11.39 7.62
C LEU A 306 -1.70 10.46 8.53
N HIS A 307 -2.14 10.34 9.78
CA HIS A 307 -1.53 9.47 10.78
C HIS A 307 -2.52 8.40 11.25
N ARG A 308 -1.97 7.23 11.58
CA ARG A 308 -2.65 6.26 12.47
C ARG A 308 -2.37 6.66 13.90
N VAL A 309 -3.41 6.77 14.72
CA VAL A 309 -3.35 7.06 16.16
C VAL A 309 -3.74 5.81 16.94
N ASN A 310 -2.87 5.38 17.86
CA ASN A 310 -3.13 4.29 18.81
C ASN A 310 -3.96 4.79 20.01
N GLU A 311 -4.59 3.87 20.73
CA GLU A 311 -5.27 4.16 22.01
C GLU A 311 -4.34 4.80 23.06
N ASN A 312 -3.06 4.39 23.07
CA ASN A 312 -2.03 4.99 23.94
C ASN A 312 -1.53 6.37 23.45
N GLY A 313 -2.15 6.94 22.42
CA GLY A 313 -1.81 8.24 21.84
C GLY A 313 -0.60 8.26 20.91
N SER A 314 0.12 7.14 20.74
CA SER A 314 1.22 7.07 19.77
C SER A 314 0.72 7.18 18.32
N GLN A 315 1.50 7.88 17.49
CA GLN A 315 1.12 8.21 16.12
C GLN A 315 2.14 7.71 15.11
N THR A 316 1.64 7.30 13.94
CA THR A 316 2.44 6.79 12.81
C THR A 316 2.04 7.54 11.55
N ASP A 317 2.99 8.27 10.94
CA ASP A 317 2.76 8.99 9.68
C ASP A 317 2.63 7.99 8.53
N LEU A 318 1.41 7.82 8.02
CA LEU A 318 1.09 6.90 6.93
C LEU A 318 1.58 7.42 5.57
N GLU A 319 1.88 8.72 5.47
CA GLU A 319 2.33 9.38 4.24
C GLU A 319 3.85 9.43 4.10
N THR A 320 4.58 8.79 5.02
CA THR A 320 6.03 8.61 4.92
C THR A 320 6.39 7.94 3.60
N VAL A 321 7.11 8.66 2.75
CA VAL A 321 7.59 8.15 1.47
C VAL A 321 8.82 7.26 1.70
N MET A 322 8.74 6.02 1.26
CA MET A 322 9.79 5.02 1.40
C MET A 322 10.13 4.40 0.05
N ASN A 323 11.40 4.08 -0.21
CA ASN A 323 11.86 3.52 -1.49
C ASN A 323 11.72 1.98 -1.53
N THR A 324 10.52 1.49 -1.18
CA THR A 324 10.22 0.05 -1.04
C THR A 324 9.57 -0.56 -2.28
N GLY A 325 9.26 0.25 -3.29
CA GLY A 325 8.67 -0.23 -4.53
C GLY A 325 9.66 -0.97 -5.43
N PRO A 326 9.16 -1.60 -6.51
CA PRO A 326 10.01 -2.20 -7.53
C PRO A 326 11.08 -1.22 -8.02
N ASN A 327 12.33 -1.69 -8.11
CA ASN A 327 13.49 -0.88 -8.48
C ASN A 327 13.72 0.36 -7.58
N GLY A 328 13.29 0.30 -6.31
CA GLY A 328 13.43 1.40 -5.36
C GLY A 328 12.44 2.55 -5.58
N ALA A 329 11.34 2.30 -6.30
CA ALA A 329 10.33 3.33 -6.52
C ALA A 329 9.72 3.83 -5.19
N PRO A 330 9.46 5.14 -5.04
CA PRO A 330 8.87 5.70 -3.83
C PRO A 330 7.43 5.21 -3.64
N GLN A 331 7.11 4.78 -2.42
CA GLN A 331 5.79 4.26 -2.02
C GLN A 331 5.37 4.73 -0.63
N LEU A 332 4.06 4.67 -0.37
CA LEU A 332 3.46 4.84 0.97
C LEU A 332 3.33 3.51 1.71
N GLN A 333 4.46 2.88 2.02
CA GLN A 333 4.48 1.51 2.57
C GLN A 333 3.70 1.38 3.88
N LEU A 334 3.73 2.40 4.74
CA LEU A 334 2.98 2.40 5.99
C LEU A 334 1.46 2.49 5.74
N PHE A 335 1.01 3.36 4.83
CA PHE A 335 -0.41 3.38 4.43
C PHE A 335 -0.88 2.05 3.82
N MET A 336 -0.05 1.43 2.97
CA MET A 336 -0.34 0.11 2.42
C MET A 336 -0.45 -0.96 3.50
N ASN A 337 0.45 -0.94 4.50
CA ASN A 337 0.44 -1.88 5.62
C ASN A 337 -0.70 -1.63 6.60
N PHE A 338 -1.15 -0.38 6.74
CA PHE A 338 -2.35 -0.06 7.50
C PHE A 338 -3.58 -0.67 6.83
N LEU A 339 -3.73 -0.53 5.51
CA LEU A 339 -4.91 -1.05 4.80
C LEU A 339 -4.91 -2.58 4.73
N ASN A 340 -3.79 -3.18 4.34
CA ASN A 340 -3.62 -4.62 4.23
C ASN A 340 -2.25 -4.98 4.84
N PRO A 341 -2.20 -5.46 6.10
CA PRO A 341 -0.94 -5.69 6.80
C PRO A 341 -0.12 -6.84 6.22
N ILE A 342 -0.76 -7.97 5.88
CA ILE A 342 -0.08 -9.23 5.54
C ILE A 342 -0.40 -9.65 4.10
N ARG A 343 0.62 -9.73 3.22
CA ARG A 343 0.44 -10.20 1.83
C ARG A 343 0.49 -11.71 1.62
N LYS A 344 0.68 -12.48 2.70
CA LYS A 344 0.92 -13.94 2.64
C LYS A 344 -0.29 -14.77 3.05
N ARG A 345 -1.30 -14.12 3.63
CA ARG A 345 -2.57 -14.71 4.07
C ARG A 345 -3.57 -13.57 4.18
N ILE A 346 -4.84 -13.90 4.12
CA ILE A 346 -5.90 -12.92 4.39
C ILE A 346 -5.86 -12.53 5.86
N ASP A 347 -5.99 -11.23 6.12
CA ASP A 347 -5.96 -10.65 7.45
C ASP A 347 -7.32 -9.97 7.76
N PRO A 348 -7.91 -10.14 8.96
CA PRO A 348 -9.18 -9.49 9.29
C PRO A 348 -9.15 -7.97 9.12
N GLN A 349 -7.99 -7.31 9.26
CA GLN A 349 -7.84 -5.87 9.05
C GLN A 349 -8.05 -5.47 7.60
N GLU A 350 -7.54 -6.27 6.66
CA GLU A 350 -7.76 -6.09 5.23
C GLU A 350 -9.26 -6.15 4.91
N ILE A 351 -9.96 -7.16 5.44
CA ILE A 351 -11.39 -7.35 5.24
C ILE A 351 -12.20 -6.21 5.87
N LEU A 352 -11.87 -5.81 7.10
CA LEU A 352 -12.55 -4.71 7.79
C LEU A 352 -12.41 -3.39 7.03
N HIS A 353 -11.21 -3.05 6.56
CA HIS A 353 -10.99 -1.83 5.80
C HIS A 353 -11.71 -1.84 4.44
N ALA A 354 -11.74 -2.98 3.76
CA ALA A 354 -12.54 -3.14 2.56
C ALA A 354 -14.03 -2.94 2.85
N ALA A 355 -14.56 -3.61 3.87
CA ALA A 355 -15.96 -3.48 4.27
C ALA A 355 -16.35 -2.03 4.61
N ARG A 356 -15.50 -1.31 5.35
CA ARG A 356 -15.71 0.11 5.69
C ARG A 356 -15.83 0.98 4.44
N LEU A 357 -14.91 0.86 3.48
CA LEU A 357 -14.93 1.66 2.25
C LEU A 357 -16.12 1.31 1.35
N ILE A 358 -16.41 0.01 1.19
CA ILE A 358 -17.58 -0.49 0.43
C ILE A 358 -18.87 0.11 1.00
N HIS A 359 -19.08 -0.05 2.31
CA HIS A 359 -20.29 0.42 2.98
C HIS A 359 -20.41 1.94 2.92
N TRP A 360 -19.32 2.67 3.17
CA TRP A 360 -19.31 4.13 3.10
C TRP A 360 -19.66 4.63 1.70
N SER A 361 -19.04 4.05 0.68
CA SER A 361 -19.28 4.41 -0.73
C SER A 361 -20.72 4.17 -1.17
N GLU A 362 -21.36 3.11 -0.67
CA GLU A 362 -22.77 2.83 -0.99
C GLU A 362 -23.72 3.82 -0.29
N LYS A 363 -23.44 4.18 0.97
CA LYS A 363 -24.34 5.01 1.78
C LYS A 363 -24.16 6.51 1.60
N ASP A 364 -22.98 6.98 1.21
CA ASP A 364 -22.64 8.40 1.23
C ASP A 364 -22.34 8.94 -0.18
N ARG A 365 -23.16 9.90 -0.64
CA ARG A 365 -22.94 10.57 -1.92
C ARG A 365 -21.65 11.37 -1.92
N LEU A 366 -21.28 12.02 -0.81
CA LEU A 366 -20.05 12.81 -0.75
C LEU A 366 -18.82 11.93 -0.96
N MET A 367 -18.82 10.69 -0.47
CA MET A 367 -17.74 9.71 -0.72
C MET A 367 -17.60 9.37 -2.20
N ARG A 368 -18.71 9.25 -2.94
CA ARG A 368 -18.70 9.03 -4.40
C ARG A 368 -18.26 10.27 -5.15
N ASP A 369 -18.80 11.43 -4.81
CA ASP A 369 -18.42 12.72 -5.41
C ASP A 369 -16.92 12.99 -5.22
N ALA A 370 -16.37 12.66 -4.04
CA ALA A 370 -14.94 12.80 -3.77
C ALA A 370 -14.07 11.85 -4.61
N GLN A 371 -14.51 10.60 -4.83
CA GLN A 371 -13.82 9.69 -5.77
C GLN A 371 -13.77 10.29 -7.18
N VAL A 372 -14.89 10.85 -7.67
CA VAL A 372 -14.95 11.49 -8.99
C VAL A 372 -14.05 12.72 -9.07
N ALA A 373 -14.13 13.60 -8.08
CA ALA A 373 -13.31 14.81 -8.04
C ALA A 373 -11.80 14.48 -8.05
N ILE A 374 -11.37 13.50 -7.25
CA ILE A 374 -9.96 13.07 -7.24
C ILE A 374 -9.58 12.44 -8.58
N ALA A 375 -10.39 11.53 -9.13
CA ALA A 375 -10.10 10.93 -10.43
C ALA A 375 -9.98 11.98 -11.53
N ASN A 376 -10.85 12.99 -11.54
CA ASN A 376 -10.81 14.11 -12.46
C ASN A 376 -9.52 14.95 -12.30
N GLU A 377 -9.20 15.39 -11.08
CA GLU A 377 -7.98 16.16 -10.79
C GLU A 377 -6.72 15.42 -11.27
N LEU A 378 -6.67 14.10 -11.04
CA LEU A 378 -5.55 13.26 -11.48
C LEU A 378 -5.49 13.12 -13.00
N LEU A 379 -6.62 12.92 -13.67
CA LEU A 379 -6.70 12.81 -15.11
C LEU A 379 -6.26 14.13 -15.78
N GLN A 380 -6.82 15.26 -15.36
CA GLN A 380 -6.47 16.59 -15.89
C GLN A 380 -4.99 16.87 -15.71
N LYS A 381 -4.46 16.65 -14.50
CA LYS A 381 -3.03 16.82 -14.20
C LYS A 381 -2.16 15.96 -15.11
N LYS A 382 -2.51 14.67 -15.30
CA LYS A 382 -1.74 13.77 -16.17
C LYS A 382 -1.86 14.16 -17.64
N MET A 383 -3.04 14.62 -18.09
CA MET A 383 -3.24 15.08 -19.46
C MET A 383 -2.29 16.24 -19.80
N THR A 384 -2.31 17.31 -19.01
CA THR A 384 -1.49 18.50 -19.28
C THR A 384 0.00 18.30 -18.97
N GLN A 385 0.35 17.65 -17.85
CA GLN A 385 1.75 17.56 -17.41
C GLN A 385 2.52 16.41 -18.05
N ARG A 386 1.84 15.41 -18.62
CA ARG A 386 2.46 14.20 -19.18
C ARG A 386 1.99 13.91 -20.59
N TYR A 387 0.73 13.57 -20.77
CA TYR A 387 0.27 12.96 -22.02
C TYR A 387 0.37 13.92 -23.19
N HIS A 388 -0.09 15.16 -23.05
CA HIS A 388 0.07 16.18 -24.08
C HIS A 388 1.55 16.42 -24.41
N ARG A 389 2.43 16.50 -23.41
CA ARG A 389 3.87 16.70 -23.63
C ARG A 389 4.56 15.52 -24.30
N TRP A 390 4.04 14.30 -24.14
CA TRP A 390 4.61 13.10 -24.76
C TRP A 390 4.14 12.91 -26.19
N TYR A 391 2.91 13.36 -26.52
CA TYR A 391 2.21 12.93 -27.73
C TYR A 391 1.64 14.06 -28.58
N ASP A 392 1.85 15.32 -28.18
CA ASP A 392 1.27 16.50 -28.83
C ASP A 392 -0.25 16.39 -29.01
N LEU A 393 -0.95 16.27 -27.88
CA LEU A 393 -2.40 16.04 -27.88
C LEU A 393 -3.25 17.28 -28.22
N ASP A 394 -2.64 18.44 -28.48
CA ASP A 394 -3.42 19.65 -28.83
C ASP A 394 -4.15 19.43 -30.17
N GLY A 395 -5.44 19.77 -30.20
CA GLY A 395 -6.32 19.53 -31.34
C GLY A 395 -6.69 18.06 -31.59
N LYS A 396 -6.23 17.10 -30.77
CA LYS A 396 -6.66 15.69 -30.88
C LYS A 396 -8.07 15.52 -30.33
N SER A 397 -8.84 14.59 -30.90
CA SER A 397 -10.20 14.32 -30.43
C SER A 397 -10.22 13.79 -29.00
N ASP A 398 -11.33 14.02 -28.31
CA ASP A 398 -11.64 13.46 -27.00
C ASP A 398 -11.49 11.93 -26.94
N ILE A 399 -11.85 11.20 -28.00
CA ILE A 399 -11.67 9.73 -28.09
C ILE A 399 -10.18 9.37 -28.03
N ILE A 400 -9.33 10.04 -28.81
CA ILE A 400 -7.89 9.77 -28.79
C ILE A 400 -7.30 10.09 -27.41
N CYS A 401 -7.70 11.21 -26.82
CA CYS A 401 -7.26 11.61 -25.49
C CYS A 401 -7.71 10.59 -24.41
N ALA A 402 -8.95 10.09 -24.49
CA ALA A 402 -9.47 9.06 -23.60
C ALA A 402 -8.67 7.76 -23.71
N LEU A 403 -8.36 7.31 -24.92
CA LEU A 403 -7.59 6.09 -25.17
C LEU A 403 -6.16 6.21 -24.65
N VAL A 404 -5.48 7.33 -24.90
CA VAL A 404 -4.13 7.58 -24.36
C VAL A 404 -4.15 7.59 -22.82
N ALA A 405 -5.14 8.25 -22.22
CA ALA A 405 -5.30 8.28 -20.77
C ALA A 405 -5.52 6.87 -20.19
N ASP A 406 -6.38 6.06 -20.82
CA ASP A 406 -6.66 4.68 -20.43
C ASP A 406 -5.41 3.78 -20.49
N ILE A 407 -4.64 3.87 -21.59
CA ILE A 407 -3.42 3.09 -21.78
C ILE A 407 -2.44 3.33 -20.64
N HIS A 408 -2.24 4.59 -20.25
CA HIS A 408 -1.30 4.96 -19.19
C HIS A 408 -1.85 4.78 -17.78
N HIS A 409 -3.16 4.89 -17.59
CA HIS A 409 -3.81 4.55 -16.33
C HIS A 409 -3.52 3.08 -15.99
N GLN A 410 -3.74 2.18 -16.95
CA GLN A 410 -3.58 0.74 -16.73
C GLN A 410 -2.15 0.21 -17.01
N GLY A 411 -1.29 1.02 -17.63
CA GLY A 411 0.08 0.63 -17.97
C GLY A 411 0.17 -0.39 -19.12
N ARG A 412 -0.74 -0.33 -20.10
CA ARG A 412 -0.86 -1.33 -21.17
C ARG A 412 0.25 -1.27 -22.23
N ALA A 413 0.93 -0.14 -22.38
CA ALA A 413 1.96 0.04 -23.41
C ALA A 413 3.06 1.03 -23.00
N SER A 414 4.22 0.91 -23.65
CA SER A 414 5.32 1.86 -23.55
C SER A 414 5.01 3.14 -24.33
N LYS A 415 5.76 4.22 -24.05
CA LYS A 415 5.54 5.49 -24.74
C LYS A 415 5.78 5.40 -26.25
N ALA A 416 6.83 4.69 -26.67
CA ALA A 416 7.17 4.50 -28.07
C ALA A 416 6.01 3.84 -28.82
N ARG A 417 5.44 2.77 -28.25
CA ARG A 417 4.32 2.05 -28.88
C ARG A 417 3.07 2.90 -29.03
N VAL A 418 2.79 3.79 -28.06
CA VAL A 418 1.69 4.77 -28.17
C VAL A 418 1.97 5.77 -29.30
N GLN A 419 3.20 6.26 -29.42
CA GLN A 419 3.59 7.15 -30.50
C GLN A 419 3.44 6.49 -31.88
N ASP A 420 3.85 5.23 -32.02
CA ASP A 420 3.71 4.47 -33.26
C ASP A 420 2.22 4.30 -33.63
N ALA A 421 1.36 3.99 -32.66
CA ALA A 421 -0.08 3.90 -32.87
C ALA A 421 -0.70 5.25 -33.29
N LEU A 422 -0.25 6.36 -32.71
CA LEU A 422 -0.70 7.71 -33.06
C LEU A 422 -0.30 8.15 -34.48
N ASN A 423 0.75 7.54 -35.03
CA ASN A 423 1.24 7.80 -36.40
C ASN A 423 0.65 6.84 -37.44
N SER A 424 -0.23 5.92 -37.03
CA SER A 424 -0.85 4.93 -37.92
C SER A 424 -2.06 5.49 -38.68
N ASN A 425 -2.49 4.80 -39.74
CA ASN A 425 -3.68 5.19 -40.50
C ASN A 425 -4.99 4.99 -39.71
N ASP A 426 -5.07 3.95 -38.88
CA ASP A 426 -6.21 3.69 -37.99
C ASP A 426 -5.79 3.89 -36.53
N VAL A 427 -5.65 5.16 -36.16
CA VAL A 427 -5.15 5.55 -34.83
C VAL A 427 -6.02 4.97 -33.71
N GLN A 428 -7.35 5.03 -33.85
CA GLN A 428 -8.27 4.61 -32.80
C GLN A 428 -8.13 3.11 -32.52
N GLU A 429 -8.20 2.28 -33.57
CA GLU A 429 -8.14 0.83 -33.40
C GLU A 429 -6.76 0.35 -32.94
N ASN A 430 -5.68 0.99 -33.41
CA ASN A 430 -4.32 0.67 -32.95
C ASN A 430 -4.07 1.05 -31.49
N LEU A 431 -4.72 2.10 -30.96
CA LEU A 431 -4.69 2.42 -29.54
C LEU A 431 -5.54 1.46 -28.69
N ILE A 432 -6.70 1.03 -29.20
CA ILE A 432 -7.56 0.04 -28.53
C ILE A 432 -6.81 -1.30 -28.40
N THR A 433 -6.26 -1.79 -29.50
CA THR A 433 -5.58 -3.10 -29.61
C THR A 433 -4.09 -3.05 -29.30
N ILE A 434 -3.60 -1.95 -28.73
CA ILE A 434 -2.17 -1.69 -28.49
C ILE A 434 -1.47 -2.77 -27.67
N ASN A 435 -2.18 -3.67 -26.99
CA ASN A 435 -1.57 -4.81 -26.33
C ASN A 435 -2.49 -6.03 -26.43
N ALA A 436 -2.04 -7.06 -27.15
CA ALA A 436 -2.77 -8.29 -27.41
C ALA A 436 -3.11 -9.08 -26.12
N ASN A 437 -2.42 -8.83 -25.00
CA ASN A 437 -2.73 -9.48 -23.72
C ASN A 437 -3.99 -8.91 -23.04
N TYR A 438 -4.60 -7.85 -23.59
CA TYR A 438 -5.73 -7.13 -22.99
C TYR A 438 -7.00 -7.21 -23.86
N ILE A 439 -7.30 -8.37 -24.43
CA ILE A 439 -8.43 -8.58 -25.36
C ILE A 439 -9.76 -8.12 -24.74
N SER A 440 -10.09 -8.59 -23.53
CA SER A 440 -11.33 -8.19 -22.84
C SER A 440 -11.44 -6.67 -22.65
N ARG A 441 -10.31 -5.99 -22.41
CA ARG A 441 -10.32 -4.53 -22.27
C ARG A 441 -10.51 -3.83 -23.61
N ALA A 442 -9.95 -4.38 -24.70
CA ALA A 442 -10.20 -3.87 -26.04
C ALA A 442 -11.70 -3.95 -26.38
N ASP A 443 -12.36 -5.06 -26.05
CA ASP A 443 -13.80 -5.23 -26.25
C ASP A 443 -14.63 -4.26 -25.40
N ASP A 444 -14.22 -4.03 -24.15
CA ASP A 444 -14.83 -3.04 -23.29
C ASP A 444 -14.70 -1.62 -23.83
N LEU A 445 -13.51 -1.25 -24.30
CA LEU A 445 -13.26 0.06 -24.92
C LEU A 445 -14.13 0.27 -26.14
N ARG A 446 -14.21 -0.72 -27.05
CA ARG A 446 -15.09 -0.64 -28.23
C ARG A 446 -16.55 -0.46 -27.81
N THR A 447 -17.00 -1.22 -26.82
CA THR A 447 -18.38 -1.16 -26.30
C THR A 447 -18.70 0.23 -25.76
N ILE A 448 -17.93 0.72 -24.79
CA ILE A 448 -18.24 1.98 -24.11
C ILE A 448 -18.02 3.20 -25.01
N ILE A 449 -17.00 3.18 -25.88
CA ILE A 449 -16.77 4.25 -26.86
C ILE A 449 -17.93 4.30 -27.85
N ASN A 450 -18.37 3.15 -28.38
CA ASN A 450 -19.49 3.12 -29.32
C ASN A 450 -20.80 3.61 -28.67
N GLN A 451 -21.07 3.20 -27.42
CA GLN A 451 -22.22 3.66 -26.67
C GLN A 451 -22.22 5.19 -26.49
N LEU A 452 -21.12 5.75 -25.97
CA LEU A 452 -21.01 7.19 -25.72
C LEU A 452 -20.99 8.01 -27.02
N LYS A 453 -20.37 7.49 -28.08
CA LYS A 453 -20.35 8.13 -29.41
C LYS A 453 -21.73 8.16 -30.04
N THR A 454 -22.46 7.04 -30.00
CA THR A 454 -23.85 6.97 -30.50
C THR A 454 -24.77 7.93 -29.75
N ALA A 455 -24.54 8.12 -28.45
CA ALA A 455 -25.25 9.09 -27.62
C ALA A 455 -24.77 10.55 -27.79
N GLY A 456 -23.82 10.82 -28.71
CA GLY A 456 -23.29 12.16 -28.97
C GLY A 456 -22.45 12.76 -27.82
N LYS A 457 -21.99 11.92 -26.89
CA LYS A 457 -21.26 12.36 -25.68
C LYS A 457 -19.75 12.49 -25.89
N ILE A 458 -19.20 11.76 -26.86
CA ILE A 458 -17.80 11.83 -27.28
C ILE A 458 -17.69 11.82 -28.81
N GLY A 459 -16.51 12.16 -29.32
CA GLY A 459 -16.24 12.28 -30.76
C GLY A 459 -16.65 13.62 -31.35
N THR A 460 -17.02 14.58 -30.49
CA THR A 460 -17.55 15.90 -30.88
C THR A 460 -16.65 17.05 -30.48
N LYS A 461 -15.66 16.81 -29.61
CA LYS A 461 -14.74 17.82 -29.09
C LYS A 461 -13.28 17.50 -29.37
N VAL A 462 -12.45 18.53 -29.33
CA VAL A 462 -10.98 18.41 -29.38
C VAL A 462 -10.34 18.95 -28.11
N TYR A 463 -9.22 18.36 -27.71
CA TYR A 463 -8.46 18.84 -26.57
C TYR A 463 -7.72 20.13 -26.91
N LYS A 464 -7.83 21.15 -26.04
CA LYS A 464 -7.09 22.40 -26.15
C LYS A 464 -6.09 22.52 -25.01
N ALA A 465 -4.81 22.30 -25.31
CA ALA A 465 -3.75 22.21 -24.32
C ALA A 465 -3.54 23.51 -23.52
N SER A 466 -3.76 24.66 -24.15
CA SER A 466 -3.63 25.97 -23.49
C SER A 466 -4.70 26.22 -22.43
N LEU A 467 -5.87 25.59 -22.56
CA LEU A 467 -6.98 25.69 -21.61
C LEU A 467 -7.04 24.49 -20.66
N ASN A 468 -6.41 23.37 -21.04
CA ASN A 468 -6.60 22.07 -20.39
C ASN A 468 -8.08 21.69 -20.34
N GLU A 469 -8.76 21.84 -21.48
CA GLU A 469 -10.20 21.62 -21.64
C GLU A 469 -10.50 20.96 -22.99
N PHE A 470 -11.73 20.47 -23.15
CA PHE A 470 -12.26 20.00 -24.43
C PHE A 470 -13.25 21.02 -24.98
N VAL A 471 -12.96 21.52 -26.19
CA VAL A 471 -13.71 22.58 -26.86
C VAL A 471 -14.44 22.08 -28.10
#